data_AF-A0A967XVG6-F1
#
_entry.id   AF-A0A967XVG6-F1
#
_cell.length_a   1.000
_cell.length_b   1.000
_cell.length_c   1.000
_cell.angle_alpha   90.00
_cell.angle_beta   90.00
_cell.angle_gamma   90.00
#
_symmetry.space_group_name_H-M   'P 1'
#
loop_
_entity.id
_entity.type
_entity.pdbx_description
1 polymer ?
#
loop_
_entity_poly.entity_id
_entity_poly.type
_entity_poly.pdbx_seq_one_letter_code
_entity_poly.pdbx_strand_id
1 'polypeptide(L)'
;GTGDVQLSLVQKTPVTGAVIVTTPQEVSLVDARRGHQMFKKLNIHTFGIVENMSFYTNPADGEPVYIFGKGGGPRAANELGVPFLGEIPLEPRVAEAGDGGTPIVANEADNEATRAFQLIAQKLIRAGLLERVPQ
;
A
#
# COMPACT_ATOMS: atom_id res chain seq x y z
N GLY A 1 -11.57 -5.79 -7.38
CA GLY A 1 -12.87 -5.04 -7.35
C GLY A 1 -13.16 -4.48 -8.72
N THR A 2 -14.43 -4.30 -9.12
CA THR A 2 -14.77 -3.81 -10.48
C THR A 2 -14.19 -2.41 -10.72
N GLY A 3 -13.49 -2.22 -11.83
CA GLY A 3 -12.78 -0.96 -12.15
C GLY A 3 -13.70 0.27 -12.30
N ASP A 4 -15.01 0.07 -12.31
CA ASP A 4 -16.02 1.13 -12.47
C ASP A 4 -16.04 2.12 -11.29
N VAL A 5 -15.75 1.66 -10.07
CA VAL A 5 -15.66 2.54 -8.90
C VAL A 5 -14.48 3.49 -9.02
N GLN A 6 -13.34 2.96 -9.48
CA GLN A 6 -12.12 3.74 -9.69
C GLN A 6 -12.37 4.80 -10.77
N LEU A 7 -13.04 4.44 -11.87
CA LEU A 7 -13.32 5.36 -12.98
C LEU A 7 -14.27 6.47 -12.54
N SER A 8 -15.33 6.11 -11.81
CA SER A 8 -16.30 7.06 -11.28
C SER A 8 -15.67 8.07 -10.34
N LEU A 9 -14.71 7.65 -9.49
CA LEU A 9 -14.03 8.55 -8.56
C LEU A 9 -13.14 9.56 -9.30
N VAL A 10 -12.35 9.08 -10.26
CA VAL A 10 -11.46 9.94 -11.06
C VAL A 10 -12.24 10.98 -11.86
N GLN A 11 -13.43 10.63 -12.34
CA GLN A 11 -14.28 11.57 -13.07
C GLN A 11 -14.93 12.64 -12.18
N LYS A 12 -15.10 12.37 -10.89
CA LYS A 12 -15.83 13.23 -9.95
C LYS A 12 -14.94 14.09 -9.07
N THR A 13 -13.63 13.83 -9.02
CA THR A 13 -12.73 14.51 -8.08
C THR A 13 -11.35 14.71 -8.72
N PRO A 14 -10.70 15.87 -8.51
CA PRO A 14 -9.30 16.05 -8.91
C PRO A 14 -8.41 15.03 -8.18
N VAL A 15 -7.76 14.14 -8.94
CA VAL A 15 -6.87 13.12 -8.39
C VAL A 15 -5.41 13.55 -8.60
N THR A 16 -4.71 13.86 -7.51
CA THR A 16 -3.27 14.17 -7.50
C THR A 16 -2.40 13.01 -8.00
N GLY A 17 -2.78 11.80 -7.64
CA GLY A 17 -2.04 10.58 -7.91
C GLY A 17 -2.63 9.41 -7.15
N ALA A 18 -1.99 8.25 -7.30
CA ALA A 18 -2.45 7.00 -6.70
C ALA A 18 -1.30 6.24 -6.03
N VAL A 19 -1.64 5.56 -4.93
CA VAL A 19 -0.83 4.51 -4.32
C VAL A 19 -1.57 3.20 -4.52
N ILE A 20 -0.88 2.18 -5.02
CA ILE A 20 -1.48 0.86 -5.22
C ILE A 20 -1.14 -0.01 -4.01
N VAL A 21 -2.17 -0.51 -3.33
CA VAL A 21 -2.02 -1.46 -2.23
C VAL A 21 -2.40 -2.84 -2.74
N THR A 22 -1.56 -3.83 -2.50
CA THR A 22 -1.79 -5.21 -2.91
C THR A 22 -1.35 -6.17 -1.80
N THR A 23 -1.46 -7.46 -2.04
CA THR A 23 -0.97 -8.53 -1.16
C THR A 23 -0.09 -9.48 -2.00
N PRO A 24 0.78 -10.32 -1.40
CA PRO A 24 1.80 -11.04 -2.17
C PRO A 24 1.25 -12.04 -3.22
N GLN A 25 -0.02 -12.45 -3.12
CA GLN A 25 -0.65 -13.44 -4.01
C GLN A 25 -0.91 -12.89 -5.42
N GLU A 26 -0.72 -13.72 -6.43
CA GLU A 26 -0.93 -13.35 -7.84
C GLU A 26 -2.32 -12.79 -8.14
N VAL A 27 -3.38 -13.28 -7.47
CA VAL A 27 -4.74 -12.76 -7.67
C VAL A 27 -4.84 -11.27 -7.33
N SER A 28 -4.17 -10.84 -6.27
CA SER A 28 -4.11 -9.43 -5.84
C SER A 28 -3.23 -8.61 -6.78
N LEU A 29 -2.12 -9.20 -7.25
CA LEU A 29 -1.22 -8.55 -8.20
C LEU A 29 -1.86 -8.33 -9.57
N VAL A 30 -2.75 -9.22 -10.03
CA VAL A 30 -3.53 -9.01 -11.26
C VAL A 30 -4.39 -7.75 -11.16
N ASP A 31 -5.06 -7.53 -10.03
CA ASP A 31 -5.86 -6.33 -9.80
C ASP A 31 -4.99 -5.07 -9.68
N ALA A 32 -3.82 -5.16 -9.02
CA ALA A 32 -2.84 -4.09 -8.94
C ALA A 32 -2.35 -3.65 -10.34
N ARG A 33 -2.01 -4.61 -11.21
CA ARG A 33 -1.60 -4.37 -12.60
C ARG A 33 -2.72 -3.68 -13.39
N ARG A 34 -3.96 -4.14 -13.27
CA ARG A 34 -5.12 -3.52 -13.93
C ARG A 34 -5.35 -2.09 -13.45
N GLY A 35 -5.29 -1.84 -12.15
CA GLY A 35 -5.41 -0.51 -11.56
C GLY A 35 -4.34 0.46 -12.08
N HIS A 36 -3.08 0.03 -12.13
CA HIS A 36 -2.01 0.85 -12.69
C HIS A 36 -2.26 1.22 -14.16
N GLN A 37 -2.66 0.25 -14.99
CA GLN A 37 -2.94 0.52 -16.41
C GLN A 37 -4.09 1.51 -16.58
N MET A 38 -5.09 1.46 -15.72
CA MET A 38 -6.18 2.43 -15.71
C MET A 38 -5.68 3.83 -15.34
N PHE A 39 -4.92 3.98 -14.26
CA PHE A 39 -4.34 5.27 -13.87
C PHE A 39 -3.44 5.85 -14.96
N LYS A 40 -2.61 5.01 -15.60
CA LYS A 40 -1.77 5.39 -16.73
C LYS A 40 -2.59 5.93 -17.90
N LYS A 41 -3.71 5.30 -18.26
CA LYS A 41 -4.62 5.79 -19.32
C LYS A 41 -5.27 7.13 -18.99
N LEU A 42 -5.48 7.41 -17.70
CA LEU A 42 -6.09 8.66 -17.21
C LEU A 42 -5.04 9.72 -16.84
N ASN A 43 -3.77 9.51 -17.17
CA ASN A 43 -2.64 10.38 -16.81
C ASN A 43 -2.52 10.66 -15.30
N ILE A 44 -2.94 9.71 -14.47
CA ILE A 44 -2.79 9.79 -13.01
C ILE A 44 -1.42 9.23 -12.63
N HIS A 45 -0.64 10.03 -11.91
CA HIS A 45 0.66 9.62 -11.40
C HIS A 45 0.52 8.50 -10.36
N THR A 46 1.18 7.37 -10.58
CA THR A 46 1.29 6.31 -9.56
C THR A 46 2.56 6.53 -8.74
N PHE A 47 2.41 6.82 -7.45
CA PHE A 47 3.55 7.04 -6.54
C PHE A 47 4.31 5.75 -6.21
N GLY A 48 3.63 4.60 -6.27
CA GLY A 48 4.25 3.29 -6.08
C GLY A 48 3.29 2.24 -5.56
N ILE A 49 3.88 1.10 -5.18
CA ILE A 49 3.17 -0.07 -4.66
C ILE A 49 3.54 -0.30 -3.19
N VAL A 50 2.53 -0.58 -2.38
CA VAL A 50 2.65 -1.11 -1.02
C VAL A 50 2.17 -2.56 -1.02
N GLU A 51 2.99 -3.47 -0.49
CA GLU A 51 2.57 -4.85 -0.21
C GLU A 51 2.04 -4.93 1.22
N ASN A 52 0.73 -5.08 1.36
CA ASN A 52 0.07 -5.29 2.64
C ASN A 52 0.00 -6.79 2.98
N MET A 53 -0.12 -7.10 4.28
CA MET A 53 -0.16 -8.47 4.78
C MET A 53 1.03 -9.32 4.28
N SER A 54 2.23 -8.74 4.28
CA SER A 54 3.43 -9.33 3.67
C SER A 54 3.93 -10.57 4.44
N PHE A 55 3.96 -10.50 5.76
CA PHE A 55 4.32 -11.60 6.66
C PHE A 55 3.67 -11.41 8.03
N TYR A 56 3.62 -12.47 8.82
CA TYR A 56 3.26 -12.46 10.23
C TYR A 56 4.49 -12.78 11.07
N THR A 57 4.79 -11.99 12.08
CA THR A 57 5.93 -12.24 12.97
C THR A 57 5.54 -13.32 13.98
N ASN A 58 6.20 -14.48 13.93
CA ASN A 58 5.92 -15.58 14.85
C ASN A 58 6.27 -15.16 16.28
N PRO A 59 5.32 -15.19 17.24
CA PRO A 59 5.59 -14.74 18.61
C PRO A 59 6.53 -15.68 19.38
N ALA A 60 6.76 -16.91 18.91
CA ALA A 60 7.60 -17.88 19.59
C ALA A 60 9.11 -17.65 19.35
N ASP A 61 9.48 -17.24 18.13
CA ASP A 61 10.89 -17.13 17.69
C ASP A 61 11.22 -15.79 17.00
N GLY A 62 10.22 -14.96 16.68
CA GLY A 62 10.39 -13.69 15.99
C GLY A 62 10.58 -13.81 14.47
N GLU A 63 10.52 -15.01 13.90
CA GLU A 63 10.75 -15.23 12.48
C GLU A 63 9.52 -14.83 11.64
N PRO A 64 9.72 -14.31 10.41
CA PRO A 64 8.63 -13.93 9.52
C PRO A 64 7.98 -15.16 8.88
N VAL A 65 6.66 -15.26 9.01
CA VAL A 65 5.81 -16.29 8.39
C VAL A 65 5.06 -15.70 7.21
N TYR A 66 5.37 -16.17 6.01
CA TYR A 66 4.79 -15.70 4.75
C TYR A 66 3.48 -16.43 4.40
N ILE A 67 2.42 -16.15 5.16
CA ILE A 67 1.09 -16.79 5.02
C ILE A 67 0.55 -16.69 3.58
N PHE A 68 0.83 -15.57 2.93
CA PHE A 68 0.26 -15.20 1.63
C PHE A 68 1.28 -15.23 0.49
N GLY A 69 2.46 -15.80 0.73
CA GLY A 69 3.60 -15.73 -0.19
C GLY A 69 4.49 -14.52 0.09
N LYS A 70 5.54 -14.37 -0.72
CA LYS A 70 6.60 -13.38 -0.49
C LYS A 70 6.93 -12.61 -1.77
N GLY A 71 7.12 -11.29 -1.62
CA GLY A 71 7.73 -10.44 -2.64
C GLY A 71 6.91 -10.22 -3.90
N GLY A 72 5.57 -10.33 -3.83
CA GLY A 72 4.68 -10.06 -4.95
C GLY A 72 4.67 -8.60 -5.37
N GLY A 73 4.57 -7.70 -4.40
CA GLY A 73 4.60 -6.25 -4.56
C GLY A 73 5.92 -5.74 -5.17
N PRO A 74 7.11 -6.12 -4.66
CA PRO A 74 8.38 -5.78 -5.30
C PRO A 74 8.47 -6.22 -6.76
N ARG A 75 8.02 -7.45 -7.08
CA ARG A 75 7.99 -7.94 -8.47
C ARG A 75 7.05 -7.10 -9.34
N ALA A 76 5.83 -6.87 -8.89
CA ALA A 76 4.86 -6.05 -9.61
C ALA A 76 5.32 -4.60 -9.79
N ALA A 77 6.00 -4.02 -8.80
CA ALA A 77 6.54 -2.67 -8.87
C ALA A 77 7.60 -2.56 -9.98
N ASN A 78 8.51 -3.55 -10.04
CA ASN A 78 9.51 -3.65 -11.09
C ASN A 78 8.88 -3.86 -12.48
N GLU A 79 7.92 -4.78 -12.61
CA GLU A 79 7.20 -5.04 -13.87
C GLU A 79 6.48 -3.80 -14.41
N LEU A 80 5.88 -3.00 -13.51
CA LEU A 80 5.10 -1.82 -13.85
C LEU A 80 5.94 -0.55 -13.98
N GLY A 81 7.23 -0.60 -13.64
CA GLY A 81 8.14 0.55 -13.68
C GLY A 81 7.77 1.64 -12.67
N VAL A 82 7.25 1.26 -11.50
CA VAL A 82 6.87 2.18 -10.41
C VAL A 82 7.64 1.87 -9.13
N PRO A 83 7.82 2.83 -8.21
CA PRO A 83 8.53 2.58 -6.96
C PRO A 83 7.86 1.53 -6.08
N PHE A 84 8.67 0.72 -5.40
CA PHE A 84 8.21 -0.09 -4.28
C PHE A 84 8.33 0.71 -2.98
N LEU A 85 7.19 1.00 -2.36
CA LEU A 85 7.11 1.87 -1.17
C LEU A 85 7.39 1.10 0.11
N GLY A 86 7.02 -0.18 0.19
CA GLY A 86 7.34 -1.01 1.35
C GLY A 86 6.33 -2.13 1.58
N GLU A 87 6.62 -2.90 2.61
CA GLU A 87 5.81 -4.01 3.10
C GLU A 87 5.17 -3.62 4.43
N ILE A 88 3.93 -4.03 4.66
CA ILE A 88 3.24 -3.90 5.95
C ILE A 88 2.94 -5.32 6.44
N PRO A 89 3.42 -5.71 7.64
CA PRO A 89 3.16 -7.04 8.18
C PRO A 89 1.67 -7.19 8.54
N LEU A 90 1.23 -8.45 8.61
CA LEU A 90 -0.05 -8.83 9.16
C LEU A 90 -0.01 -8.67 10.69
N GLU A 91 -0.43 -7.51 11.19
CA GLU A 91 -0.44 -7.17 12.61
C GLU A 91 -1.89 -7.03 13.11
N PRO A 92 -2.40 -7.96 13.96
CA PRO A 92 -3.76 -7.90 14.51
C PRO A 92 -4.10 -6.55 15.16
N ARG A 93 -3.13 -5.93 15.84
CA ARG A 93 -3.33 -4.63 16.49
C ARG A 93 -3.66 -3.50 15.53
N VAL A 94 -3.29 -3.62 14.24
CA VAL A 94 -3.69 -2.64 13.21
C VAL A 94 -5.21 -2.61 13.08
N ALA A 95 -5.85 -3.78 13.06
CA ALA A 95 -7.31 -3.89 12.98
C ALA A 95 -7.97 -3.44 14.28
N GLU A 96 -7.48 -3.93 15.43
CA GLU A 96 -8.02 -3.57 16.76
C GLU A 96 -7.96 -2.05 17.01
N ALA A 97 -6.82 -1.42 16.70
CA ALA A 97 -6.63 0.02 16.84
C ALA A 97 -7.56 0.81 15.87
N GLY A 98 -7.71 0.32 14.64
CA GLY A 98 -8.63 0.89 13.66
C GLY A 98 -10.08 0.86 14.12
N ASP A 99 -10.56 -0.28 14.60
CA ASP A 99 -11.90 -0.46 15.15
C ASP A 99 -12.12 0.36 16.42
N GLY A 100 -11.06 0.53 17.23
CA GLY A 100 -11.04 1.39 18.41
C GLY A 100 -10.99 2.90 18.11
N GLY A 101 -10.91 3.30 16.84
CA GLY A 101 -10.95 4.70 16.40
C GLY A 101 -9.64 5.49 16.61
N THR A 102 -8.57 4.86 17.12
CA THR A 102 -7.26 5.49 17.26
C THR A 102 -6.21 4.62 16.55
N PRO A 103 -5.62 5.07 15.44
CA PRO A 103 -4.76 4.23 14.62
C PRO A 103 -3.49 3.82 15.36
N ILE A 104 -2.96 2.63 15.02
CA ILE A 104 -1.78 2.04 15.68
C ILE A 104 -0.57 3.00 15.70
N VAL A 105 -0.39 3.80 14.65
CA VAL A 105 0.70 4.77 14.52
C VAL A 105 0.67 5.89 15.56
N ALA A 106 -0.48 6.15 16.17
CA ALA A 106 -0.64 7.17 17.22
C ALA A 106 -0.40 6.60 18.63
N ASN A 107 -0.65 5.31 18.85
CA ASN A 107 -0.61 4.68 20.17
C ASN A 107 0.62 3.79 20.41
N GLU A 108 1.18 3.17 19.36
CA GLU A 108 2.24 2.17 19.49
C GLU A 108 3.45 2.51 18.61
N ALA A 109 4.33 3.38 19.12
CA ALA A 109 5.52 3.81 18.40
C ALA A 109 6.54 2.67 18.14
N ASP A 110 6.56 1.64 19.00
CA ASP A 110 7.56 0.56 18.94
C ASP A 110 7.09 -0.70 18.18
N ASN A 111 5.98 -0.60 17.44
CA ASN A 111 5.43 -1.69 16.64
C ASN A 111 6.01 -1.71 15.20
N GLU A 112 6.23 -2.90 14.64
CA GLU A 112 6.79 -3.07 13.30
C GLU A 112 5.88 -2.49 12.19
N ALA A 113 4.56 -2.66 12.29
CA ALA A 113 3.61 -2.06 11.37
C ALA A 113 3.63 -0.53 11.48
N THR A 114 3.75 0.03 12.69
CA THR A 114 3.90 1.50 12.86
C THR A 114 5.13 2.03 12.13
N ARG A 115 6.29 1.38 12.29
CA ARG A 115 7.52 1.75 11.58
C ARG A 115 7.34 1.64 10.06
N ALA A 116 6.71 0.58 9.58
CA ALA A 116 6.42 0.40 8.15
C ALA A 116 5.56 1.53 7.58
N PHE A 117 4.45 1.88 8.25
CA PHE A 117 3.59 3.00 7.85
C PHE A 117 4.36 4.32 7.80
N GLN A 118 5.17 4.62 8.82
CA GLN A 118 5.96 5.84 8.88
C GLN A 118 6.99 5.92 7.73
N LEU A 119 7.68 4.82 7.42
CA LEU A 119 8.63 4.76 6.31
C LEU A 119 7.95 4.96 4.96
N ILE A 120 6.77 4.35 4.74
CA ILE A 120 5.97 4.55 3.53
C ILE A 120 5.55 6.02 3.42
N ALA A 121 5.04 6.63 4.49
CA ALA A 121 4.66 8.04 4.52
C ALA A 121 5.84 8.95 4.17
N GLN A 122 7.03 8.71 4.74
CA GLN A 122 8.23 9.47 4.41
C GLN A 122 8.63 9.35 2.93
N LYS A 123 8.54 8.16 2.34
CA LYS A 123 8.79 7.96 0.89
C LYS A 123 7.79 8.73 0.04
N LEU A 124 6.51 8.73 0.41
CA LEU A 124 5.47 9.48 -0.30
C LEU A 124 5.71 11.00 -0.24
N ILE A 125 6.06 11.52 0.93
CA ILE A 125 6.42 12.94 1.10
C ILE A 125 7.61 13.29 0.20
N ARG A 126 8.69 12.49 0.23
CA ARG A 126 9.87 12.69 -0.63
C ARG A 126 9.56 12.57 -2.12
N ALA A 127 8.55 11.80 -2.50
CA ALA A 127 8.07 11.68 -3.87
C ALA A 127 7.20 12.87 -4.33
N GLY A 128 7.07 13.92 -3.50
CA GLY A 128 6.36 15.14 -3.81
C GLY A 128 4.84 15.04 -3.64
N LEU A 129 4.33 14.11 -2.81
CA LEU A 129 2.89 13.98 -2.59
C LEU A 129 2.26 15.30 -2.12
N LEU A 130 2.92 16.00 -1.19
CA LEU A 130 2.43 17.26 -0.63
C LEU A 130 2.51 18.44 -1.61
N GLU A 131 3.40 18.38 -2.59
CA GLU A 131 3.60 19.43 -3.59
C GLU A 131 2.57 19.34 -4.74
N ARG A 132 1.92 18.18 -4.90
CA ARG A 132 0.97 17.91 -5.97
C ARG A 132 -0.50 18.01 -5.54
N VAL A 133 -0.78 18.41 -4.30
CA VAL A 133 -2.17 18.62 -3.83
C VAL A 133 -2.71 19.88 -4.54
N PRO A 134 -3.73 19.78 -5.42
CA PRO A 134 -4.35 20.95 -5.99
C PRO A 134 -4.97 21.77 -4.85
N GLN A 135 -4.70 23.08 -4.83
CA GLN A 135 -5.39 24.03 -3.95
C GLN A 135 -6.86 24.16 -4.32
#